data_AF-A0A6L5ERQ8-F1
#
_entry.id   AF-A0A6L5ERQ8-F1
#
_cell.length_a   1.000
_cell.length_b   1.000
_cell.length_c   1.000
_cell.angle_alpha   90.00
_cell.angle_beta   90.00
_cell.angle_gamma   90.00
#
_symmetry.space_group_name_H-M   'P 1'
#
loop_
_entity.id
_entity.type
_entity.pdbx_description
1 polymer ?
#
loop_
_entity_poly.entity_id
_entity_poly.type
_entity_poly.pdbx_seq_one_letter_code
_entity_poly.pdbx_strand_id
1 'polypeptide(L)'
;MTNTHTAGEVREDGHDRSTTQLVRDISQQTSHLMRAEAKLAVREVTAKAKRGAAGGGLLAAAAATAFFGVAALLAALIMVIAIGLPGWAAALITGGGLVIIAALLGVVGGAMMRKASPPMPDDTITSVKTDVDSVKESAHR
;
A
#
# COMPACT_ATOMS: atom_id res chain seq x y z
N MET A 1 -61.35 -46.54 -52.64
CA MET A 1 -60.37 -47.11 -51.69
C MET A 1 -59.57 -45.97 -51.10
N THR A 2 -59.83 -45.68 -49.84
CA THR A 2 -59.14 -44.73 -48.98
C THR A 2 -57.72 -45.20 -48.70
N ASN A 3 -56.74 -44.29 -48.63
CA ASN A 3 -55.77 -44.30 -47.54
C ASN A 3 -55.10 -42.93 -47.37
N THR A 4 -55.31 -42.43 -46.16
CA THR A 4 -54.64 -41.35 -45.44
C THR A 4 -53.26 -41.79 -44.95
N HIS A 5 -52.22 -40.97 -45.13
CA HIS A 5 -51.03 -41.01 -44.27
C HIS A 5 -50.40 -39.62 -44.10
N THR A 6 -50.62 -39.07 -42.91
CA THR A 6 -49.66 -38.31 -42.08
C THR A 6 -48.97 -37.09 -42.69
N ALA A 7 -49.66 -35.95 -42.59
CA ALA A 7 -49.00 -34.67 -42.32
C ALA A 7 -48.73 -34.59 -40.80
N GLY A 8 -47.50 -34.90 -40.41
CA GLY A 8 -47.03 -34.75 -39.03
C GLY A 8 -45.51 -34.61 -39.05
N GLU A 9 -45.00 -33.70 -38.22
CA GLU A 9 -43.58 -33.47 -37.92
C GLU A 9 -42.80 -32.59 -38.92
N VAL A 10 -43.16 -31.31 -38.96
CA VAL A 10 -42.22 -30.28 -39.41
C VAL A 10 -42.17 -29.16 -38.36
N ARG A 11 -41.08 -29.19 -37.58
CA ARG A 11 -40.35 -28.04 -37.00
C ARG A 11 -40.88 -27.38 -35.72
N GLU A 12 -40.54 -27.98 -34.58
CA GLU A 12 -40.15 -27.23 -33.38
C GLU A 12 -38.74 -27.69 -33.01
N ASP A 13 -37.73 -26.79 -33.11
CA ASP A 13 -36.38 -26.99 -32.53
C ASP A 13 -35.33 -25.92 -32.94
N GLY A 14 -35.67 -25.00 -33.85
CA GLY A 14 -34.70 -24.06 -34.44
C GLY A 14 -34.51 -22.73 -33.72
N HIS A 15 -35.51 -22.24 -32.98
CA HIS A 15 -35.50 -20.88 -32.45
C HIS A 15 -34.87 -20.78 -31.04
N ASP A 16 -35.12 -21.76 -30.17
CA ASP A 16 -34.58 -21.77 -28.80
C ASP A 16 -33.06 -22.04 -28.74
N ARG A 17 -32.49 -22.67 -29.79
CA ARG A 17 -31.04 -22.91 -29.89
C ARG A 17 -30.25 -21.62 -30.17
N SER A 18 -30.80 -20.68 -30.95
CA SER A 18 -30.13 -19.43 -31.35
C SER A 18 -29.96 -18.46 -30.18
N THR A 19 -31.03 -18.17 -29.43
CA THR A 19 -30.99 -17.24 -28.29
C THR A 19 -30.09 -17.76 -27.17
N THR A 20 -30.14 -19.09 -26.94
CA THR A 20 -29.25 -19.78 -26.00
C THR A 20 -27.78 -19.74 -26.45
N GLN A 21 -27.50 -19.77 -27.76
CA GLN A 21 -26.15 -19.61 -28.30
C GLN A 21 -25.61 -18.18 -28.12
N LEU A 22 -26.39 -17.13 -28.40
CA LEU A 22 -25.93 -15.75 -28.22
C LEU A 22 -25.62 -15.42 -26.76
N VAL A 23 -26.45 -15.86 -25.82
CA VAL A 23 -26.20 -15.67 -24.39
C VAL A 23 -24.93 -16.41 -23.96
N ARG A 24 -24.68 -17.60 -24.52
CA ARG A 24 -23.46 -18.36 -24.28
C ARG A 24 -22.21 -17.64 -24.85
N ASP A 25 -22.30 -17.09 -26.06
CA ASP A 25 -21.17 -16.40 -26.70
C ASP A 25 -20.83 -15.07 -26.02
N ILE A 26 -21.84 -14.29 -25.60
CA ILE A 26 -21.64 -13.05 -24.83
C ILE A 26 -21.04 -13.38 -23.45
N SER A 27 -21.51 -14.43 -22.78
CA SER A 27 -20.95 -14.89 -21.51
C SER A 27 -19.49 -15.34 -21.65
N GLN A 28 -19.16 -16.05 -22.74
CA GLN A 28 -17.78 -16.45 -23.03
C GLN A 28 -16.88 -15.26 -23.35
N GLN A 29 -17.32 -14.30 -24.15
CA GLN A 29 -16.56 -13.08 -24.46
C GLN A 29 -16.34 -12.22 -23.23
N THR A 30 -17.38 -12.04 -22.41
CA THR A 30 -17.27 -11.30 -21.14
C THR A 30 -16.29 -11.98 -20.19
N SER A 31 -16.35 -13.33 -20.08
CA SER A 31 -15.40 -14.11 -19.28
C SER A 31 -13.96 -13.99 -19.79
N HIS A 32 -13.78 -13.91 -21.11
CA HIS A 32 -12.48 -13.74 -21.74
C HIS A 32 -11.89 -12.34 -21.49
N LEU A 33 -12.70 -11.29 -21.64
CA LEU A 33 -12.33 -9.89 -21.33
C LEU A 33 -11.92 -9.74 -19.86
N MET A 34 -12.74 -10.24 -18.93
CA MET A 34 -12.44 -10.19 -17.49
C MET A 34 -11.09 -10.88 -17.16
N ARG A 35 -10.81 -12.04 -17.77
CA ARG A 35 -9.51 -12.72 -17.59
C ARG A 35 -8.35 -11.95 -18.22
N ALA A 36 -8.57 -11.29 -19.35
CA ALA A 36 -7.55 -10.47 -19.99
C ALA A 36 -7.21 -9.24 -19.13
N GLU A 37 -8.21 -8.54 -18.60
CA GLU A 37 -8.05 -7.40 -17.69
C GLU A 37 -7.37 -7.81 -16.39
N ALA A 38 -7.79 -8.93 -15.78
CA ALA A 38 -7.12 -9.47 -14.59
C ALA A 38 -5.64 -9.79 -14.88
N LYS A 39 -5.32 -10.41 -16.02
CA LYS A 39 -3.95 -10.71 -16.42
C LYS A 39 -3.12 -9.44 -16.65
N LEU A 40 -3.72 -8.39 -17.20
CA LEU A 40 -3.07 -7.10 -17.41
C LEU A 40 -2.81 -6.39 -16.07
N ALA A 41 -3.81 -6.34 -15.19
CA ALA A 41 -3.71 -5.77 -13.85
C ALA A 41 -2.62 -6.46 -13.03
N VAL A 42 -2.57 -7.80 -13.04
CA VAL A 42 -1.50 -8.58 -12.36
C VAL A 42 -0.12 -8.21 -12.91
N ARG A 43 0.02 -8.05 -14.23
CA ARG A 43 1.29 -7.63 -14.85
C ARG A 43 1.70 -6.24 -14.41
N GLU A 44 0.78 -5.27 -14.41
CA GLU A 44 1.07 -3.90 -14.02
C GLU A 44 1.42 -3.79 -12.54
N VAL A 45 0.65 -4.43 -11.66
CA VAL A 45 0.93 -4.50 -10.22
C VAL A 45 2.27 -5.16 -9.96
N THR A 46 2.59 -6.26 -10.63
CA THR A 46 3.89 -6.94 -10.49
C THR A 46 5.03 -6.05 -10.97
N ALA A 47 4.87 -5.35 -12.09
CA ALA A 47 5.88 -4.42 -12.61
C ALA A 47 6.11 -3.23 -11.66
N LYS A 48 5.04 -2.64 -11.12
CA LYS A 48 5.12 -1.58 -10.10
C LYS A 48 5.76 -2.09 -8.81
N ALA A 49 5.35 -3.27 -8.34
CA ALA A 49 5.91 -3.91 -7.14
C ALA A 49 7.40 -4.20 -7.31
N LYS A 50 7.84 -4.73 -8.46
CA LYS A 50 9.26 -5.02 -8.73
C LYS A 50 10.11 -3.74 -8.75
N ARG A 51 9.62 -2.67 -9.38
CA ARG A 51 10.31 -1.37 -9.39
C ARG A 51 10.36 -0.75 -7.99
N GLY A 52 9.23 -0.79 -7.27
CA GLY A 52 9.16 -0.33 -5.88
C GLY A 52 10.07 -1.14 -4.95
N ALA A 53 10.12 -2.46 -5.11
CA ALA A 53 10.98 -3.35 -4.33
C ALA A 53 12.46 -3.14 -4.63
N ALA A 54 12.84 -2.94 -5.90
CA ALA A 54 14.22 -2.61 -6.25
C ALA A 54 14.66 -1.26 -5.67
N GLY A 55 13.81 -0.24 -5.77
CA GLY A 55 14.07 1.08 -5.17
C GLY A 55 14.13 1.03 -3.64
N GLY A 56 13.17 0.36 -3.01
CA GLY A 56 13.15 0.16 -1.56
C GLY A 56 14.34 -0.65 -1.05
N GLY A 57 14.75 -1.70 -1.77
CA GLY A 57 15.93 -2.49 -1.47
C GLY A 57 17.23 -1.68 -1.55
N LEU A 58 17.39 -0.85 -2.59
CA LEU A 58 18.53 0.05 -2.73
C LEU A 58 18.57 1.10 -1.62
N LEU A 59 17.43 1.69 -1.24
CA LEU A 59 17.37 2.64 -0.13
C LEU A 59 17.71 1.98 1.21
N ALA A 60 17.21 0.77 1.46
CA ALA A 60 17.55 0.02 2.66
C ALA A 60 19.05 -0.32 2.70
N ALA A 61 19.63 -0.75 1.58
CA ALA A 61 21.06 -1.00 1.46
C ALA A 61 21.88 0.27 1.70
N ALA A 62 21.50 1.40 1.08
CA ALA A 62 22.17 2.68 1.27
C ALA A 62 22.10 3.15 2.74
N ALA A 63 20.94 3.01 3.40
CA ALA A 63 20.78 3.32 4.82
C ALA A 63 21.67 2.43 5.70
N ALA A 64 21.74 1.13 5.43
CA ALA A 64 22.61 0.21 6.15
C ALA A 64 24.10 0.56 5.94
N THR A 65 24.51 0.81 4.70
CA THR A 65 25.89 1.21 4.38
C THR A 65 26.25 2.54 5.06
N ALA A 66 25.36 3.54 5.02
CA ALA A 66 25.56 4.81 5.71
C ALA A 66 25.69 4.63 7.23
N PHE A 67 24.86 3.76 7.84
CA PHE A 67 24.94 3.44 9.25
C PHE A 67 26.31 2.86 9.64
N PHE A 68 26.80 1.87 8.89
CA PHE A 68 28.14 1.31 9.13
C PHE A 68 29.26 2.33 8.86
N GLY A 69 29.10 3.19 7.86
CA GLY A 69 30.03 4.28 7.57
C GLY A 69 30.14 5.27 8.73
N VAL A 70 29.02 5.69 9.31
CA VAL A 70 28.99 6.55 10.51
C VAL A 70 29.65 5.83 11.69
N ALA A 71 29.33 4.55 11.92
CA ALA A 71 29.96 3.78 12.99
C ALA A 71 31.50 3.70 12.85
N ALA A 72 32.01 3.49 11.62
CA ALA A 72 33.44 3.48 11.33
C ALA A 72 34.09 4.85 11.57
N LEU A 73 33.43 5.94 11.18
CA LEU A 73 33.91 7.31 11.44
C LEU A 73 33.96 7.63 12.94
N LEU A 74 32.96 7.20 13.71
CA LEU A 74 32.96 7.35 15.16
C LEU A 74 34.09 6.55 15.82
N ALA A 75 34.34 5.32 15.36
CA ALA A 75 35.47 4.53 15.83
C ALA A 75 36.82 5.22 15.50
N ALA A 76 36.96 5.77 14.29
CA ALA A 76 38.14 6.55 13.91
C ALA A 76 38.33 7.79 14.80
N LEU A 77 37.25 8.53 15.07
CA LEU A 77 37.28 9.69 15.96
C LEU A 77 37.74 9.29 17.38
N ILE A 78 37.21 8.20 17.92
CA ILE A 78 37.63 7.66 19.22
C ILE A 78 39.13 7.33 19.19
N MET A 79 39.62 6.66 18.15
CA MET A 79 41.05 6.33 18.01
C MET A 79 41.93 7.57 17.95
N VAL A 80 41.53 8.60 17.20
CA VAL A 80 42.28 9.87 17.12
C VAL A 80 42.36 10.56 18.48
N ILE A 81 41.23 10.64 19.21
CA ILE A 81 41.20 11.22 20.55
C ILE A 81 42.06 10.39 21.51
N ALA A 82 42.01 9.06 21.38
CA ALA A 82 42.76 8.14 22.23
C ALA A 82 44.29 8.23 22.08
N ILE A 83 44.80 8.98 21.10
CA ILE A 83 46.23 9.31 21.01
C ILE A 83 46.68 10.14 22.23
N GLY A 84 45.79 10.99 22.78
CA GLY A 84 46.09 11.89 23.89
C GLY A 84 45.54 11.47 25.26
N LEU A 85 44.66 10.47 25.32
CA LEU A 85 43.97 10.05 26.55
C LEU A 85 43.51 8.58 26.49
N PRO A 86 43.18 7.94 27.62
CA PRO A 86 42.77 6.54 27.62
C PRO A 86 41.55 6.27 26.74
N GLY A 87 41.54 5.12 26.04
CA GLY A 87 40.48 4.78 25.08
C GLY A 87 39.06 4.80 25.67
N TRP A 88 38.89 4.47 26.95
CA TRP A 88 37.60 4.55 27.64
C TRP A 88 37.09 6.00 27.74
N ALA A 89 37.97 6.97 28.02
CA ALA A 89 37.60 8.37 28.12
C ALA A 89 37.28 8.95 26.72
N ALA A 90 38.03 8.55 25.69
CA ALA A 90 37.76 8.94 24.30
C ALA A 90 36.37 8.45 23.84
N ALA A 91 36.03 7.20 24.19
CA ALA A 91 34.73 6.62 23.90
C ALA A 91 33.60 7.35 24.65
N LEU A 92 33.78 7.68 25.94
CA LEU A 92 32.78 8.42 26.71
C LEU A 92 32.57 9.86 26.20
N ILE A 93 33.63 10.56 25.81
CA ILE A 93 33.51 11.92 25.24
C ILE A 93 32.74 11.88 23.92
N THR A 94 33.11 10.96 23.02
CA THR A 94 32.46 10.82 21.71
C THR A 94 31.00 10.39 21.88
N GLY A 95 30.74 9.38 22.70
CA GLY A 95 29.39 8.88 22.99
C GLY A 95 28.52 9.90 23.71
N GLY A 96 29.08 10.61 24.69
CA GLY A 96 28.38 11.68 25.40
C GLY A 96 27.98 12.83 24.47
N GLY A 97 28.88 13.24 23.58
CA GLY A 97 28.57 14.24 22.55
C GLY A 97 27.43 13.82 21.63
N LEU A 98 27.43 12.56 21.18
CA LEU A 98 26.34 11.99 20.38
C LEU A 98 25.00 11.99 21.11
N VAL A 99 24.99 11.64 22.40
CA VAL A 99 23.76 11.67 23.22
C VAL A 99 23.20 13.09 23.32
N ILE A 100 24.05 14.09 23.51
CA ILE A 100 23.64 15.50 23.55
C ILE A 100 23.04 15.91 22.20
N ILE A 101 23.71 15.59 21.09
CA ILE A 101 23.22 15.89 19.74
C ILE A 101 21.87 15.18 19.50
N ALA A 102 21.75 13.92 19.87
CA ALA A 102 20.52 13.14 19.73
C ALA A 102 19.37 13.74 20.55
N ALA A 103 19.63 14.18 21.78
CA ALA A 103 18.63 14.86 22.61
C ALA A 103 18.15 16.16 21.95
N LEU A 104 19.06 16.99 21.43
CA LEU A 104 18.71 18.23 20.73
C LEU A 104 17.88 17.96 19.47
N LEU A 105 18.32 17.00 18.63
CA LEU A 105 17.59 16.60 17.44
C LEU A 105 16.21 16.03 17.78
N GLY A 106 16.10 15.24 18.85
CA GLY A 106 14.83 14.70 19.34
C GLY A 106 13.86 15.78 19.79
N VAL A 107 14.34 16.78 20.53
CA VAL A 107 13.53 17.93 20.96
C VAL A 107 13.08 18.76 19.76
N VAL A 108 14.00 19.11 18.86
CA VAL A 108 13.70 19.93 17.67
C VAL A 108 12.77 19.18 16.71
N GLY A 109 13.06 17.92 16.41
CA GLY A 109 12.23 17.08 15.56
C GLY A 109 10.83 16.87 16.15
N GLY A 110 10.75 16.62 17.46
CA GLY A 110 9.48 16.54 18.18
C GLY A 110 8.68 17.84 18.12
N ALA A 111 9.33 19.00 18.26
CA ALA A 111 8.70 20.30 18.12
C ALA A 111 8.21 20.56 16.69
N MET A 112 9.00 20.18 15.68
CA MET A 112 8.60 20.29 14.26
C MET A 112 7.39 19.41 13.94
N MET A 113 7.36 18.16 14.42
CA MET A 113 6.22 17.28 14.25
C MET A 113 4.97 17.82 14.94
N ARG A 114 5.08 18.32 16.18
CA ARG A 114 3.96 18.95 16.89
C ARG A 114 3.40 20.18 16.17
N LYS A 115 4.24 20.90 15.43
CA LYS A 115 3.84 22.08 14.65
C LYS A 115 3.32 21.72 13.25
N ALA A 116 3.71 20.56 12.73
CA ALA A 116 3.28 20.04 11.43
C ALA A 116 2.01 19.18 11.51
N SER A 117 1.65 18.66 12.69
CA SER A 117 0.29 18.18 12.94
C SER A 117 -0.67 19.35 12.81
N PRO A 118 -1.67 19.30 11.91
CA PRO A 118 -2.75 20.28 11.91
C PRO A 118 -3.34 20.33 13.32
N PRO A 119 -3.68 21.51 13.88
CA PRO A 119 -4.57 21.53 15.03
C PRO A 119 -5.79 20.71 14.61
N MET A 120 -5.97 19.55 15.25
CA MET A 120 -7.16 18.72 15.01
C MET A 120 -8.33 19.68 15.23
N PRO A 121 -9.11 20.04 14.19
CA PRO A 121 -10.17 21.01 14.39
C PRO A 121 -11.15 20.34 15.35
N ASP A 122 -11.26 20.86 16.57
CA ASP A 122 -12.29 20.43 17.53
C ASP A 122 -13.70 20.50 16.87
N ASP A 123 -13.84 21.33 15.85
CA ASP A 123 -15.00 21.46 14.98
C ASP A 123 -15.33 20.18 14.16
N THR A 124 -14.33 19.38 13.75
CA THR A 124 -14.58 18.15 12.96
C THR A 124 -15.09 17.01 13.83
N ILE A 125 -14.73 16.96 15.12
CA ILE A 125 -15.30 15.99 16.05
C ILE A 125 -16.75 16.38 16.39
N THR A 126 -17.04 17.68 16.41
CA THR A 126 -18.39 18.20 16.62
C THR A 126 -19.29 17.88 15.42
N SER A 127 -18.82 18.06 14.18
CA SER A 127 -19.61 17.74 12.98
C SER A 127 -19.93 16.25 12.85
N VAL A 128 -18.99 15.35 13.18
CA VAL A 128 -19.23 13.89 13.16
C VAL A 128 -20.22 13.48 14.26
N LYS A 129 -20.19 14.14 15.44
CA LYS A 129 -21.21 13.92 16.48
C LYS A 129 -22.60 14.38 16.03
N THR A 130 -22.70 15.55 15.40
CA THR A 130 -23.96 16.06 14.84
C THR A 130 -24.52 15.16 13.74
N ASP A 131 -23.66 14.60 12.87
CA ASP A 131 -24.08 13.66 11.83
C ASP A 131 -24.57 12.32 12.43
N VAL A 132 -23.93 11.82 13.50
CA VAL A 132 -24.39 10.60 14.19
C VAL A 132 -25.71 10.81 14.92
N ASP A 133 -25.93 11.99 15.51
CA ASP A 133 -27.18 12.31 16.21
C ASP A 133 -28.35 12.49 15.23
N SER A 134 -28.13 13.10 14.06
CA SER A 134 -29.17 13.23 13.02
C SER A 134 -29.57 11.89 12.39
N VAL A 135 -28.63 10.94 12.26
CA VAL A 135 -28.92 9.58 11.82
C VAL A 135 -29.68 8.79 12.89
N LYS A 136 -29.36 8.98 14.17
CA LYS A 136 -30.12 8.37 15.28
C LYS A 136 -31.55 8.91 15.40
N GLU A 137 -31.75 10.20 15.19
CA GLU A 137 -33.08 10.83 15.19
C GLU A 137 -33.94 10.35 14.00
N SER A 138 -33.32 10.15 12.84
CA SER A 138 -33.99 9.61 11.64
C SER A 138 -34.34 8.12 11.76
N ALA A 139 -33.65 7.36 12.62
CA ALA A 139 -33.92 5.95 12.86
C ALA A 139 -34.97 5.70 13.97
N HIS A 140 -35.33 6.73 14.73
CA HIS A 140 -36.28 6.64 15.83
C HIS A 140 -37.70 7.16 15.47
N ARG A 141 -37.91 7.61 14.22
CA ARG A 141 -39.20 8.05 13.69
C ARG A 141 -39.88 6.99 12.84
#